data_AF-A0AAW2MTB6-F1
#
_entry.id   AF-A0AAW2MTB6-F1
#
_cell.length_a   1.000
_cell.length_b   1.000
_cell.length_c   1.000
_cell.angle_alpha   90.00
_cell.angle_beta   90.00
_cell.angle_gamma   90.00
#
_symmetry.space_group_name_H-M   'P 1'
#
loop_
_entity.id
_entity.type
_entity.pdbx_description
1 polymer ?
#
loop_
_entity_poly.entity_id
_entity_poly.type
_entity_poly.pdbx_seq_one_letter_code
_entity_poly.pdbx_strand_id
1 'polypeptide(L)'
;MACSFDCASKLSSQVEQKLVFLYRLASGACPESYGMQIALMAGVPSSVVEAASKARQVMKEMVGESFKSSEHRENFSTLHEEWLKSVLSLSETAEVDFDNDDAFDSLFCLWHELKRSCKELT
;
A
#
# COMPACT_ATOMS: atom_id res chain seq x y z
N MET A 1 12.92 3.95 12.12
CA MET A 1 14.13 4.31 12.89
C MET A 1 15.13 4.97 11.96
N ALA A 2 15.77 6.06 12.37
CA ALA A 2 16.83 6.67 11.57
C ALA A 2 18.17 5.94 11.77
N CYS A 3 18.90 5.72 10.67
CA CYS A 3 20.18 5.02 10.65
C CYS A 3 21.17 5.79 9.76
N SER A 4 22.48 5.55 9.95
CA SER A 4 23.55 6.01 9.06
C SER A 4 24.47 4.83 8.74
N PHE A 5 24.87 4.70 7.47
CA PHE A 5 25.73 3.62 6.99
C PHE A 5 27.01 4.20 6.42
N ASP A 6 28.15 3.80 6.99
CA ASP A 6 29.48 4.22 6.56
C ASP A 6 30.24 3.02 5.99
N CYS A 7 30.73 3.17 4.77
CA CYS A 7 31.60 2.20 4.11
C CYS A 7 33.00 2.80 4.02
N ALA A 8 33.87 2.51 5.00
CA ALA A 8 35.22 3.04 5.02
C ALA A 8 36.16 2.13 4.23
N SER A 9 36.60 2.55 3.03
CA SER A 9 37.65 1.87 2.28
C SER A 9 39.02 2.23 2.86
N LYS A 10 39.49 1.52 3.88
CA LYS A 10 40.90 1.54 4.26
C LYS A 10 41.68 0.63 3.31
N LEU A 11 42.87 1.09 2.90
CA LEU A 11 43.83 0.48 1.97
C LEU A 11 44.36 -0.91 2.36
N SER A 12 43.68 -1.66 3.22
CA SER A 12 44.08 -2.99 3.71
C SER A 12 42.89 -3.95 3.64
N SER A 13 42.74 -4.64 2.50
CA SER A 13 41.99 -5.90 2.22
C SER A 13 40.67 -6.27 2.91
N GLN A 14 40.08 -5.41 3.74
CA GLN A 14 38.88 -5.68 4.53
C GLN A 14 38.13 -4.36 4.70
N VAL A 15 37.06 -4.21 3.91
CA VAL A 15 36.16 -3.06 3.99
C VAL A 15 35.42 -3.15 5.33
N GLU A 16 35.68 -2.22 6.23
CA GLU A 16 34.98 -2.14 7.52
C GLU A 16 33.63 -1.46 7.30
N GLN A 17 32.57 -2.26 7.18
CA GLN A 17 31.19 -1.79 7.03
C GLN A 17 30.61 -1.47 8.40
N LYS A 18 30.13 -0.24 8.62
CA LYS A 18 29.56 0.20 9.89
C LYS A 18 28.14 0.74 9.68
N LEU A 19 27.18 0.22 10.45
CA LEU A 19 25.83 0.75 10.54
C LEU A 19 25.60 1.32 11.95
N VAL A 20 25.15 2.57 12.02
CA VAL A 20 24.86 3.26 13.28
C VAL A 20 23.35 3.51 13.41
N PHE A 21 22.76 3.02 14.50
CA PHE A 21 21.39 3.33 14.87
C PHE A 21 21.33 4.67 15.59
N LEU A 22 20.56 5.62 15.05
CA LEU A 22 20.45 6.96 15.61
C LEU A 22 19.38 7.05 16.72
N TYR A 23 18.59 5.99 16.91
CA TYR A 23 17.46 5.90 17.86
C TYR A 23 16.49 7.09 17.81
N ARG A 24 16.43 7.77 16.66
CA ARG A 24 15.60 8.96 16.43
C ARG A 24 14.39 8.59 15.59
N LEU A 25 13.23 9.10 15.99
CA LEU A 25 12.04 9.15 15.14
C LEU A 25 12.20 10.30 14.14
N ALA A 26 12.06 9.99 12.86
CA ALA A 26 12.07 10.95 11.78
C ALA A 26 10.70 10.95 11.09
N SER A 27 10.28 12.11 10.58
CA SER A 27 9.06 12.19 9.78
C SER A 27 9.25 11.51 8.43
N GLY A 28 8.18 10.93 7.90
CA GLY A 28 8.16 10.24 6.61
C GLY A 28 8.65 8.78 6.67
N ALA A 29 8.47 8.09 5.55
CA ALA A 29 8.93 6.72 5.38
C ALA A 29 10.46 6.67 5.18
N CYS A 30 11.07 5.57 5.60
CA CYS A 30 12.50 5.35 5.34
C CYS A 30 12.70 5.01 3.86
N PRO A 31 13.50 5.78 3.10
CA PRO A 31 13.63 5.61 1.65
C PRO A 31 14.42 4.35 1.27
N GLU A 32 15.25 3.82 2.18
CA GLU A 32 16.14 2.70 1.92
C GLU A 32 16.08 1.65 3.02
N SER A 33 16.11 0.37 2.63
CA SER A 33 16.20 -0.75 3.57
C SER A 33 17.66 -1.16 3.74
N TYR A 34 18.11 -1.23 5.00
CA TYR A 34 19.46 -1.66 5.37
C TYR A 34 19.57 -3.17 5.66
N GLY A 35 18.50 -3.93 5.47
CA GLY A 35 18.46 -5.35 5.86
C GLY A 35 19.51 -6.21 5.15
N MET A 36 19.87 -5.85 3.90
CA MET A 36 20.87 -6.59 3.12
C MET A 36 22.29 -6.35 3.65
N GLN A 37 22.62 -5.10 3.98
CA GLN A 37 23.90 -4.72 4.59
C GLN A 37 24.03 -5.38 5.97
N ILE A 38 22.95 -5.41 6.77
CA ILE A 38 22.95 -6.08 8.09
C ILE A 38 23.15 -7.59 7.93
N ALA A 39 22.51 -8.23 6.94
CA ALA A 39 22.67 -9.66 6.70
C ALA A 39 24.13 -10.04 6.39
N LEU A 40 24.83 -9.23 5.57
CA LEU A 40 26.26 -9.39 5.32
C LEU A 40 27.09 -9.23 6.60
N MET A 41 26.82 -8.18 7.39
CA MET A 41 27.48 -7.96 8.68
C MET A 41 27.23 -9.10 9.69
N ALA A 42 26.07 -9.76 9.60
CA ALA A 42 25.70 -10.91 10.42
C ALA A 42 26.34 -12.23 9.95
N GLY A 43 27.13 -12.22 8.87
CA GLY A 43 27.80 -13.40 8.35
C GLY A 43 26.91 -14.30 7.48
N VAL A 44 25.77 -13.80 6.99
CA VAL A 44 24.98 -14.52 5.99
C VAL A 44 25.81 -14.66 4.72
N PRO A 45 25.85 -15.86 4.08
CA PRO A 45 26.62 -16.06 2.87
C PRO A 45 26.24 -15.07 1.76
N SER A 46 27.24 -14.49 1.10
CA SER A 46 27.04 -13.48 0.05
C SER A 46 26.14 -13.99 -1.07
N SER A 47 26.24 -15.27 -1.45
CA SER A 47 25.39 -15.89 -2.46
C SER A 47 23.89 -15.81 -2.12
N VAL A 48 23.54 -15.95 -0.84
CA VAL A 48 22.15 -15.87 -0.34
C VAL A 48 21.67 -14.42 -0.35
N VAL A 49 22.52 -13.50 0.14
CA VAL A 49 22.27 -12.06 0.15
C VAL A 49 22.03 -11.55 -1.29
N GLU A 50 22.86 -11.95 -2.24
CA GLU A 50 22.72 -11.59 -3.66
C GLU A 50 21.41 -12.13 -4.27
N ALA A 51 21.04 -13.38 -3.97
CA ALA A 51 19.77 -13.94 -4.43
C ALA A 51 18.57 -13.16 -3.86
N ALA A 52 18.61 -12.82 -2.57
CA ALA A 52 17.58 -12.02 -1.92
C ALA A 52 17.52 -10.58 -2.49
N SER A 53 18.66 -9.99 -2.84
CA SER A 53 18.75 -8.69 -3.49
C SER A 53 18.05 -8.67 -4.85
N LYS A 54 18.27 -9.71 -5.67
CA LYS A 54 17.58 -9.88 -6.96
C LYS A 54 16.07 -10.03 -6.76
N ALA A 55 15.65 -10.87 -5.82
CA ALA A 55 14.22 -11.05 -5.51
C ALA A 55 13.56 -9.75 -5.04
N ARG A 56 14.25 -8.95 -4.21
CA ARG A 56 13.80 -7.63 -3.78
C ARG A 56 13.58 -6.68 -4.96
N GLN A 57 14.48 -6.68 -5.94
CA GLN A 57 14.34 -5.82 -7.12
C GLN A 57 13.11 -6.18 -7.94
N VAL A 58 12.91 -7.47 -8.23
CA VAL A 58 11.72 -7.96 -8.95
C VAL A 58 10.44 -7.59 -8.20
N MET A 59 10.41 -7.78 -6.87
CA MET A 59 9.26 -7.42 -6.06
C MET A 59 8.99 -5.90 -6.09
N LYS A 60 10.04 -5.07 -5.99
CA LYS A 60 9.90 -3.60 -6.03
C LYS A 60 9.27 -3.12 -7.33
N GLU A 61 9.63 -3.74 -8.45
CA GLU A 61 9.07 -3.43 -9.77
C GLU A 61 7.58 -3.83 -9.84
N MET A 62 7.23 -5.06 -9.48
CA MET A 62 5.84 -5.55 -9.51
C MET A 62 4.90 -4.78 -8.57
N VAL A 63 5.38 -4.49 -7.36
CA VAL A 63 4.58 -3.85 -6.30
C VAL A 63 4.47 -2.34 -6.53
N GLY A 64 5.51 -1.69 -7.06
CA GLY A 64 5.46 -0.27 -7.41
C GLY A 64 4.43 0.05 -8.48
N GLU A 65 4.23 -0.83 -9.46
CA GLU A 65 3.16 -0.72 -10.46
C GLU A 65 1.79 -0.94 -9.83
N SER A 66 1.66 -1.97 -8.99
CA SER A 66 0.41 -2.31 -8.31
C SER A 66 -0.10 -1.17 -7.40
N PHE A 67 0.80 -0.48 -6.68
CA PHE A 67 0.44 0.65 -5.83
C PHE A 67 0.04 1.92 -6.61
N LYS A 68 0.68 2.19 -7.76
CA LYS A 68 0.27 3.33 -8.61
C LYS A 68 -1.10 3.11 -9.25
N SER A 69 -1.42 1.86 -9.58
CA SER A 69 -2.75 1.48 -10.04
C SER A 69 -3.79 1.58 -8.93
N SER A 70 -3.43 1.33 -7.67
CA SER A 70 -4.33 1.51 -6.52
C SER A 70 -4.44 2.98 -6.05
N GLU A 71 -3.43 3.83 -6.28
CA GLU A 71 -3.49 5.27 -5.97
C GLU A 71 -4.60 6.00 -6.72
N HIS A 72 -5.08 5.46 -7.86
CA HIS A 72 -6.26 5.97 -8.55
C HIS A 72 -7.59 5.55 -7.90
N ARG A 73 -7.58 4.55 -7.00
CA ARG A 73 -8.74 4.15 -6.19
C ARG A 73 -8.91 4.98 -4.92
N GLU A 74 -7.92 5.79 -4.54
CA GLU A 74 -7.97 6.63 -3.32
C GLU A 74 -9.04 7.73 -3.40
N ASN A 75 -9.50 8.08 -4.61
CA ASN A 75 -10.60 9.04 -4.79
C ASN A 75 -11.99 8.40 -4.74
N PHE A 76 -12.09 7.07 -4.65
CA PHE A 76 -13.36 6.36 -4.63
C PHE A 76 -13.24 5.08 -3.80
N SER A 77 -13.66 5.14 -2.54
CA SER A 77 -13.68 4.01 -1.62
C SER A 77 -14.38 2.80 -2.26
N THR A 78 -13.86 1.60 -2.06
CA THR A 78 -14.44 0.34 -2.56
C THR A 78 -15.90 0.16 -2.12
N LEU A 79 -16.28 0.75 -0.98
CA LEU A 79 -17.67 0.81 -0.52
C LEU A 79 -18.55 1.62 -1.48
N HIS A 80 -18.07 2.77 -1.98
CA HIS A 80 -18.84 3.58 -2.93
C HIS A 80 -18.95 2.89 -4.30
N GLU A 81 -17.98 2.05 -4.68
CA GLU A 81 -18.04 1.20 -5.87
C GLU A 81 -19.15 0.13 -5.76
N GLU A 82 -19.25 -0.54 -4.61
CA GLU A 82 -20.28 -1.55 -4.35
C GLU A 82 -21.69 -0.92 -4.37
N TRP A 83 -21.84 0.27 -3.79
CA TRP A 83 -23.13 0.96 -3.75
C TRP A 83 -23.55 1.49 -5.12
N LEU A 84 -22.62 2.04 -5.91
CA LEU A 84 -22.90 2.43 -7.29
C LEU A 84 -23.34 1.23 -8.13
N LYS A 85 -22.71 0.06 -7.96
CA LYS A 85 -23.11 -1.17 -8.63
C LYS A 85 -24.52 -1.60 -8.22
N SER A 86 -24.88 -1.51 -6.94
CA SER A 86 -26.24 -1.78 -6.46
C SER A 86 -27.27 -0.82 -7.07
N VAL A 87 -26.98 0.49 -7.10
CA VAL A 87 -27.87 1.49 -7.71
C VAL A 87 -28.04 1.26 -9.22
N LEU A 88 -26.95 0.95 -9.93
CA LEU A 88 -27.00 0.64 -11.37
C LEU A 88 -27.81 -0.62 -11.64
N SER A 89 -27.64 -1.68 -10.84
CA SER A 89 -28.39 -2.92 -11.00
C SER A 89 -29.90 -2.75 -10.81
N LEU A 90 -30.31 -1.78 -9.98
CA LEU A 90 -31.72 -1.44 -9.76
C LEU A 90 -32.28 -0.51 -10.86
N SER A 91 -31.42 0.24 -11.56
CA SER A 91 -31.81 1.02 -12.73
C SER A 91 -31.93 0.19 -14.00
N GLU A 92 -31.19 -0.93 -14.09
CA GLU A 92 -31.24 -1.86 -15.23
C GLU A 92 -32.53 -2.71 -15.22
N THR A 93 -33.21 -2.79 -14.08
CA THR A 93 -34.53 -3.42 -13.93
C THR A 93 -35.71 -2.54 -14.39
N ALA A 94 -35.47 -1.56 -15.26
CA ALA A 94 -36.47 -0.60 -15.78
C ALA A 94 -37.63 -1.20 -16.62
N GLU A 95 -37.80 -2.51 -16.63
CA GLU A 95 -38.95 -3.21 -17.24
C GLU A 95 -39.89 -3.83 -16.18
N VAL A 96 -39.74 -3.51 -14.89
CA VAL A 96 -40.56 -4.10 -13.82
C VAL A 96 -41.29 -3.03 -13.01
N ASP A 97 -42.63 -3.11 -13.09
CA ASP A 97 -43.70 -2.49 -12.29
C ASP A 97 -43.26 -1.57 -11.12
N PHE A 98 -43.51 -0.26 -11.27
CA PHE A 98 -43.19 0.78 -10.28
C PHE A 98 -44.05 0.73 -8.99
N ASP A 99 -44.95 -0.26 -8.87
CA ASP A 99 -45.76 -0.50 -7.67
C ASP A 99 -45.02 -1.32 -6.59
N ASN A 100 -43.75 -1.68 -6.81
CA ASN A 100 -42.97 -2.42 -5.84
C ASN A 100 -42.33 -1.49 -4.79
N ASP A 101 -43.04 -1.26 -3.69
CA ASP A 101 -42.57 -0.52 -2.50
C ASP A 101 -41.16 -0.95 -2.07
N ASP A 102 -40.79 -2.23 -2.24
CA ASP A 102 -39.48 -2.78 -1.89
C ASP A 102 -38.31 -2.13 -2.65
N ALA A 103 -38.53 -1.69 -3.90
CA ALA A 103 -37.49 -1.05 -4.71
C ALA A 103 -37.21 0.39 -4.22
N PHE A 104 -38.27 1.12 -3.88
CA PHE A 104 -38.16 2.46 -3.30
C PHE A 104 -37.60 2.41 -1.88
N ASP A 105 -37.99 1.42 -1.07
CA ASP A 105 -37.43 1.22 0.27
C ASP A 105 -35.93 0.90 0.21
N SER A 106 -35.51 0.07 -0.75
CA SER A 106 -34.10 -0.23 -0.97
C SER A 106 -33.31 1.03 -1.37
N LEU A 107 -33.83 1.82 -2.31
CA LEU A 107 -33.25 3.11 -2.73
C LEU A 107 -33.18 4.13 -1.58
N PHE A 108 -34.23 4.18 -0.76
CA PHE A 108 -34.32 5.07 0.39
C PHE A 108 -33.29 4.72 1.47
N CYS A 109 -33.12 3.41 1.75
CA CYS A 109 -32.10 2.92 2.65
C CYS A 109 -30.70 3.29 2.14
N LEU A 110 -30.39 2.97 0.88
CA LEU A 110 -29.14 3.34 0.20
C LEU A 110 -28.87 4.85 0.28
N TRP A 111 -29.87 5.70 0.05
CA TRP A 111 -29.70 7.16 0.15
C TRP A 111 -29.33 7.63 1.57
N HIS A 112 -30.02 7.13 2.59
CA HIS A 112 -29.78 7.53 3.97
C HIS A 112 -28.37 7.12 4.43
N GLU A 113 -27.96 5.95 4.01
CA GLU A 113 -26.70 5.33 4.35
C GLU A 113 -25.54 6.10 3.65
N LEU A 114 -25.77 6.65 2.45
CA LEU A 114 -24.79 7.45 1.68
C LEU A 114 -24.63 8.83 2.32
N LYS A 115 -25.75 9.43 2.74
CA LYS A 115 -25.78 10.70 3.46
C LYS A 115 -25.08 10.64 4.82
N ARG A 116 -25.15 9.49 5.52
CA ARG A 116 -24.42 9.27 6.78
C ARG A 116 -22.92 9.23 6.51
N SER A 117 -22.48 8.48 5.50
CA SER A 117 -21.07 8.40 5.12
C SER A 117 -20.49 9.75 4.69
N CYS A 118 -21.25 10.58 3.96
CA CYS A 118 -20.79 11.92 3.58
C CYS A 118 -20.66 12.91 4.75
N LYS A 119 -21.36 12.68 5.87
CA LYS A 119 -21.25 13.53 7.07
C LYS A 119 -20.05 13.18 7.95
N GLU A 120 -19.58 11.94 7.92
CA GLU A 120 -18.39 11.50 8.68
C GLU A 120 -17.06 11.99 8.07
N LEU A 121 -17.12 12.58 6.87
CA LEU A 121 -15.99 13.13 6.11
C LEU A 121 -15.78 14.66 6.30
N THR A 122 -16.60 15.31 7.14
CA THR A 122 -16.48 16.74 7.55
C THR A 122 -16.28 16.87 9.04
#